data_AF-A0A9P7DVA2-F1
#
_entry.id   AF-A0A9P7DVA2-F1
#
_cell.length_a   1.000
_cell.length_b   1.000
_cell.length_c   1.000
_cell.angle_alpha   90.00
_cell.angle_beta   90.00
_cell.angle_gamma   90.00
#
_symmetry.space_group_name_H-M   'P 1'
#
loop_
_entity.id
_entity.type
_entity.pdbx_description
1 polymer ?
#
loop_
_entity_poly.entity_id
_entity_poly.type
_entity_poly.pdbx_seq_one_letter_code
_entity_poly.pdbx_strand_id
1 'polypeptide(L)' 'MSSTILELNCWILGDSPKHIFPVNVESASTVGHLKEAIKDRAQNRFSDIDAYVLDLWKVSD' A
#
# COMPACT_ATOMS: atom_id res chain seq x y z
N MET A 1 15.91 18.09 3.70
CA MET A 1 14.98 17.56 4.71
C MET A 1 15.16 16.05 4.72
N SER A 2 15.46 15.44 5.87
CA SER A 2 15.54 13.98 5.96
C SER A 2 14.13 13.40 5.98
N SER A 3 13.84 12.46 5.08
CA SER A 3 12.56 11.75 5.02
C SER A 3 12.68 10.47 5.84
N THR A 4 11.67 10.15 6.66
CA THR A 4 11.64 8.91 7.46
C THR A 4 10.93 7.85 6.63
N ILE A 5 11.44 6.62 6.61
CA ILE A 5 10.71 5.50 5.98
C ILE A 5 9.64 5.02 6.95
N LEU A 6 8.40 4.98 6.47
CA LEU A 6 7.26 4.37 7.14
C LEU A 6 7.08 2.95 6.61
N GLU A 7 6.93 2.00 7.52
CA GLU A 7 6.44 0.66 7.19
C GLU A 7 4.94 0.60 7.48
N LEU A 8 4.14 0.32 6.44
CA LEU A 8 2.69 0.25 6.53
C LEU A 8 2.24 -1.18 6.25
N ASN A 9 1.44 -1.74 7.15
CA ASN A 9 0.79 -3.02 6.94
C ASN A 9 -0.46 -2.83 6.08
N CYS A 10 -0.52 -3.51 4.94
CA CYS A 10 -1.61 -3.43 3.99
C CYS A 10 -2.44 -4.72 4.01
N TRP A 11 -3.75 -4.55 4.13
CA TRP A 11 -4.72 -5.64 4.02
C TRP A 11 -5.63 -5.39 2.81
N ILE A 12 -5.81 -6.42 1.98
CA ILE A 12 -6.76 -6.38 0.87
C ILE A 12 -8.14 -6.75 1.42
N LEU A 13 -9.11 -5.84 1.26
CA LEU A 13 -10.47 -6.07 1.72
C LEU A 13 -11.04 -7.35 1.10
N GLY A 14 -11.54 -8.25 1.95
CA GLY A 14 -12.08 -9.56 1.55
C GLY A 14 -11.04 -10.69 1.46
N ASP A 15 -9.75 -10.40 1.58
CA ASP A 15 -8.71 -11.43 1.73
C ASP A 15 -8.54 -11.82 3.21
N SER A 16 -7.90 -12.97 3.44
CA SER A 16 -7.51 -13.42 4.77
C SER A 16 -6.56 -12.42 5.44
N PRO A 17 -6.77 -12.04 6.72
CA PRO A 17 -5.82 -11.24 7.49
C PRO A 17 -4.41 -11.87 7.60
N LYS A 18 -4.29 -13.18 7.34
CA LYS A 18 -2.98 -13.85 7.27
C LYS A 18 -2.14 -13.44 6.05
N HIS A 19 -2.75 -12.81 5.05
CA HIS A 19 -2.09 -12.32 3.84
C HIS A 19 -1.74 -10.83 3.89
N ILE A 20 -1.82 -10.20 5.08
CA ILE A 20 -1.32 -8.84 5.29
C ILE A 20 0.15 -8.79 4.87
N PHE A 21 0.52 -7.73 4.14
CA PHE A 21 1.87 -7.52 3.68
C PHE A 21 2.36 -6.10 4.02
N PRO A 22 3.65 -5.94 4.36
CA PRO A 22 4.22 -4.62 4.61
C PRO A 22 4.60 -3.94 3.29
N VAL A 23 4.47 -2.61 3.29
CA VAL A 23 4.95 -1.71 2.24
C VAL A 23 5.78 -0.61 2.90
N ASN A 24 6.95 -0.32 2.32
CA ASN A 24 7.80 0.78 2.76
C ASN A 24 7.55 1.99 1.87
N VAL A 25 7.33 3.15 2.49
CA VAL A 25 7.15 4.41 1.79
C VAL A 25 7.81 5.54 2.59
N GLU A 26 8.37 6.52 1.90
CA GLU A 26 8.83 7.74 2.54
C GLU A 26 7.68 8.52 3.19
N SER A 27 7.90 9.08 4.37
CA SER A 27 6.89 9.82 5.13
C SER A 27 6.40 11.08 4.42
N ALA A 28 7.24 11.65 3.54
CA ALA A 28 6.90 12.79 2.70
C ALA A 28 6.19 12.42 1.40
N SER A 29 6.05 11.12 1.08
CA SER A 29 5.42 10.68 -0.16
C SER A 29 3.91 10.89 -0.16
N THR A 30 3.37 11.06 -1.36
CA THR A 30 1.93 11.18 -1.55
C THR A 30 1.24 9.82 -1.44
N VAL A 31 -0.08 9.84 -1.22
CA VAL A 31 -0.93 8.63 -1.27
C VAL A 31 -0.83 7.93 -2.64
N GLY A 32 -0.56 8.66 -3.73
CA GLY A 32 -0.32 8.07 -5.04
C GLY A 32 0.91 7.15 -5.06
N HIS A 33 2.03 7.57 -4.45
CA HIS A 33 3.21 6.73 -4.31
C HIS A 33 2.95 5.50 -3.45
N LEU A 34 2.13 5.64 -2.39
CA LEU A 34 1.70 4.49 -1.59
C LEU A 34 0.88 3.49 -2.42
N LYS A 35 -0.05 3.97 -3.27
CA LYS A 35 -0.82 3.10 -4.17
C LYS A 35 0.07 2.31 -5.12
N GLU A 36 1.08 2.96 -5.72
CA GLU A 36 2.05 2.28 -6.60
C GLU A 36 2.84 1.22 -5.82
N ALA A 37 3.35 1.56 -4.63
CA ALA A 37 4.11 0.63 -3.81
C ALA A 37 3.28 -0.60 -3.36
N ILE A 38 1.98 -0.40 -3.09
CA ILE A 38 1.03 -1.50 -2.81
C ILE A 38 0.85 -2.37 -4.06
N LYS A 39 0.61 -1.75 -5.23
CA LYS A 39 0.45 -2.47 -6.50
C LYS A 39 1.68 -3.29 -6.84
N ASP A 40 2.87 -2.71 -6.75
CA ASP A 40 4.13 -3.41 -7.04
C ASP A 40 4.34 -4.60 -6.11
N ARG A 41 4.04 -4.43 -4.82
CA ARG A 41 4.16 -5.50 -3.82
C ARG A 41 3.15 -6.63 -4.05
N ALA A 42 1.94 -6.30 -4.48
CA ALA A 42 0.86 -7.24 -4.75
C ALA A 42 0.57 -7.40 -6.24
N GLN A 43 1.60 -7.33 -7.10
CA GLN A 43 1.47 -7.30 -8.57
C GLN A 43 0.65 -8.46 -9.14
N ASN A 44 0.70 -9.65 -8.53
CA ASN A 44 -0.08 -10.80 -8.99
C ASN A 44 -1.59 -10.65 -8.71
N ARG A 45 -1.96 -9.82 -7.74
CA ARG A 45 -3.36 -9.53 -7.38
C ARG A 45 -3.90 -8.32 -8.11
N PHE A 46 -3.02 -7.38 -8.45
CA PHE A 46 -3.34 -6.11 -9.10
C PHE A 46 -2.75 -5.98 -10.50
N SER A 47 -2.51 -7.10 -11.20
CA SER A 47 -1.84 -7.14 -12.51
C SER A 47 -2.55 -6.30 -13.56
N ASP A 48 -3.87 -6.28 -13.50
CA ASP A 48 -4.75 -5.64 -14.47
C ASP A 48 -5.46 -4.40 -13.88
N ILE A 49 -4.96 -3.91 -12.73
CA ILE A 49 -5.54 -2.78 -12.01
C ILE A 49 -4.50 -1.67 -11.95
N ASP A 50 -4.84 -0.50 -12.47
CA ASP A 50 -3.99 0.69 -12.33
C ASP A 50 -3.91 1.12 -10.86
N ALA A 51 -2.74 1.51 -10.36
CA ALA A 51 -2.60 1.86 -8.95
C ALA A 51 -3.55 2.99 -8.53
N TYR A 52 -3.77 3.98 -9.39
CA TYR A 52 -4.58 5.16 -9.05
C TYR A 52 -6.04 4.81 -8.70
N VAL A 53 -6.57 3.68 -9.22
CA VAL A 53 -7.95 3.24 -8.94
C VAL A 53 -8.09 2.49 -7.61
N LEU A 54 -6.99 2.18 -6.91
CA LEU A 54 -7.06 1.55 -5.60
C LEU A 54 -7.66 2.51 -4.56
N ASP A 55 -8.71 2.08 -3.85
CA ASP A 55 -9.23 2.81 -2.69
C ASP A 55 -8.49 2.38 -1.42
N LEU A 56 -7.95 3.35 -0.69
CA LEU A 56 -7.18 3.12 0.54
C LEU A 56 -7.92 3.66 1.76
N TRP A 57 -7.91 2.87 2.84
CA TRP A 57 -8.55 3.22 4.12
C TRP A 57 -7.52 3.18 5.25
N LYS A 58 -7.46 4.23 6.08
CA LYS A 58 -6.70 4.19 7.33
C LYS A 58 -7.55 3.47 8.37
N VAL A 59 -7.16 2.24 8.73
CA VAL A 59 -7.96 1.35 9.60
C VAL A 59 -7.48 1.29 11.05
N SER A 60 -6.30 1.83 11.34
CA SER A 60 -5.72 1.91 12.69
C SER A 60 -5.37 3.36 13.02
N ASP A 61 -5.47 3.71 14.31
CA ASP A 61 -5.16 5.05 14.82
C ASP A 61 -3.67 5.28 15.12
#